data_AF-A0A1C5KZH9-F1
#
_entry.id   AF-A0A1C5KZH9-F1
#
_cell.length_a   1.000
_cell.length_b   1.000
_cell.length_c   1.000
_cell.angle_alpha   90.00
_cell.angle_beta   90.00
_cell.angle_gamma   90.00
#
_symmetry.space_group_name_H-M   'P 1'
#
loop_
_entity.id
_entity.type
_entity.pdbx_description
1 polymer ?
#
loop_
_entity_poly.entity_id
_entity_poly.type
_entity_poly.pdbx_seq_one_letter_code
_entity_poly.pdbx_strand_id
1 'polypeptide(L)'
;MKYTKREIISAYRILTKNIQQNDLGWRGKMILSDVLDDYFSRIEGEIVVVDPKCGSFRCPKCNTVITSRYDHYCRDCGQKFDWRETR
;
A
#
# COMPACT_ATOMS: atom_id res chain seq x y z
N MET A 1 4.08 4.26 13.30
CA MET A 1 4.84 4.77 12.15
C MET A 1 5.69 5.95 12.64
N LYS A 2 6.99 6.01 12.32
CA LYS A 2 7.92 7.02 12.88
C LYS A 2 7.76 8.42 12.26
N TYR A 3 7.29 8.49 11.03
CA TYR A 3 7.06 9.73 10.29
C TYR A 3 5.63 9.76 9.75
N THR A 4 5.01 10.92 9.74
CA THR A 4 3.68 11.17 9.16
C THR A 4 3.74 11.19 7.64
N LYS A 5 2.59 10.94 6.97
CA LYS A 5 2.45 11.08 5.51
C LYS A 5 2.90 12.45 5.02
N ARG A 6 2.55 13.50 5.76
CA ARG A 6 2.95 14.88 5.45
C ARG A 6 4.47 15.07 5.47
N GLU A 7 5.16 14.52 6.47
CA GLU A 7 6.62 14.60 6.56
C GLU A 7 7.30 13.86 5.40
N ILE A 8 6.81 12.67 5.05
CA ILE A 8 7.35 11.86 3.94
C ILE A 8 7.15 12.58 2.60
N ILE A 9 5.95 13.12 2.33
CA ILE A 9 5.68 13.89 1.10
C ILE A 9 6.54 15.16 1.04
N SER A 10 6.73 15.84 2.18
CA SER A 10 7.59 17.02 2.26
C SER A 10 9.03 16.68 1.89
N ALA A 11 9.58 15.60 2.47
CA ALA A 11 10.92 15.12 2.15
C ALA A 11 11.06 14.74 0.66
N TYR A 12 10.08 14.01 0.11
CA TYR A 12 10.05 13.68 -1.32
C TYR A 12 10.13 14.93 -2.21
N ARG A 13 9.33 15.96 -1.91
CA ARG A 13 9.34 17.23 -2.67
C ARG A 13 10.69 17.94 -2.59
N ILE A 14 11.31 17.97 -1.41
CA ILE A 14 12.63 18.60 -1.21
C ILE A 14 13.70 17.86 -2.02
N LEU A 15 13.74 16.53 -1.89
CA LEU A 15 14.75 15.69 -2.54
C LEU A 15 14.62 15.68 -4.06
N THR A 16 13.40 15.81 -4.58
CA THR A 16 13.13 15.77 -6.03
C THR A 16 13.10 17.15 -6.70
N LYS A 17 13.13 18.25 -5.94
CA LYS A 17 13.00 19.63 -6.44
C LYS A 17 13.95 19.95 -7.59
N ASN A 18 15.20 19.48 -7.49
CA ASN A 18 16.29 19.85 -8.42
C ASN A 18 16.61 18.77 -9.45
N ILE A 19 15.89 17.64 -9.45
CA ILE A 19 16.07 16.63 -10.50
C ILE A 19 15.68 17.24 -11.83
N GLN A 20 16.61 17.18 -12.79
CA GLN A 20 16.47 17.73 -14.14
C GLN A 20 15.17 17.24 -14.80
N GLN A 21 14.51 18.14 -15.52
CA GLN A 21 13.34 17.82 -16.34
C GLN A 21 13.77 17.18 -17.68
N ASN A 22 14.60 16.15 -17.61
CA ASN A 22 14.83 15.24 -18.73
C ASN A 22 13.96 13.99 -18.52
N ASP A 23 13.77 13.19 -19.58
CA ASP A 23 12.85 12.04 -19.55
C ASP A 23 13.19 11.05 -18.42
N LEU A 24 14.47 10.85 -18.13
CA LEU A 24 14.93 9.96 -17.04
C LEU A 24 14.60 10.52 -15.65
N GLY A 25 14.88 11.79 -15.41
CA GLY A 25 14.59 12.47 -14.15
C GLY A 25 13.10 12.59 -13.88
N TRP A 26 12.30 12.85 -14.92
CA TRP A 26 10.84 12.90 -14.82
C TRP A 26 10.24 11.51 -14.56
N ARG A 27 10.69 10.48 -15.29
CA ARG A 27 10.24 9.10 -15.08
C ARG A 27 10.60 8.57 -13.69
N GLY A 28 11.78 8.89 -13.18
CA GLY A 28 12.17 8.55 -11.81
C GLY A 28 11.27 9.17 -10.74
N LYS A 29 10.85 10.43 -10.92
CA LYS A 29 9.88 11.09 -10.03
C LYS A 29 8.53 10.39 -10.04
N MET A 30 8.01 10.04 -11.23
CA MET A 30 6.72 9.34 -11.32
C MET A 30 6.75 8.00 -10.59
N ILE A 31 7.78 7.17 -10.81
CA ILE A 31 7.92 5.88 -10.13
C ILE A 31 7.95 6.06 -8.60
N LEU A 32 8.70 7.04 -8.09
CA LEU A 32 8.75 7.31 -6.66
C LEU A 32 7.39 7.80 -6.11
N SER A 33 6.67 8.63 -6.88
CA SER A 33 5.32 9.06 -6.52
C SER A 33 4.36 7.87 -6.44
N ASP A 34 4.35 7.01 -7.45
CA ASP A 34 3.47 5.82 -7.50
C ASP A 34 3.74 4.88 -6.32
N VAL A 35 5.02 4.67 -5.97
CA VAL A 35 5.42 3.86 -4.81
C VAL A 35 4.92 4.46 -3.50
N LEU A 36 5.03 5.79 -3.35
CA LEU A 36 4.54 6.48 -2.15
C LEU A 36 3.01 6.42 -2.05
N ASP A 37 2.31 6.59 -3.16
CA ASP A 37 0.85 6.53 -3.20
C ASP A 37 0.34 5.13 -2.87
N ASP A 38 0.96 4.08 -3.41
CA ASP A 38 0.66 2.69 -3.05
C ASP A 38 0.94 2.42 -1.55
N TYR A 39 2.08 2.87 -1.03
CA TYR A 39 2.42 2.74 0.38
C TYR A 39 1.38 3.42 1.30
N PHE A 40 0.97 4.65 0.97
CA PHE A 40 -0.05 5.35 1.76
C PHE A 40 -1.43 4.72 1.62
N SER A 41 -1.81 4.28 0.42
CA SER A 41 -3.06 3.55 0.20
C SER A 41 -3.13 2.28 1.05
N ARG A 42 -2.02 1.56 1.21
CA ARG A 42 -1.95 0.40 2.09
C ARG A 42 -2.15 0.79 3.54
N ILE A 43 -1.54 1.88 4.01
CA ILE A 43 -1.59 2.26 5.43
C ILE A 43 -2.90 2.94 5.82
N GLU A 44 -3.47 3.75 4.94
CA GLU A 44 -4.74 4.44 5.16
C GLU A 44 -5.95 3.59 4.78
N GLY A 45 -5.72 2.46 4.09
CA GLY A 45 -6.77 1.53 3.70
C GLY A 45 -7.58 1.02 4.89
N GLU A 46 -8.90 0.99 4.71
CA GLU A 46 -9.84 0.41 5.66
C GLU A 46 -9.41 -1.02 6.00
N ILE A 47 -9.49 -1.40 7.27
CA ILE A 47 -9.14 -2.76 7.70
C ILE A 47 -10.39 -3.61 7.56
N VAL A 48 -10.35 -4.61 6.69
CA VAL A 48 -11.46 -5.56 6.56
C VAL A 48 -11.19 -6.77 7.44
N VAL A 49 -12.17 -7.08 8.29
CA VAL A 49 -12.15 -8.29 9.11
C VAL A 49 -12.40 -9.49 8.21
N VAL A 50 -11.48 -10.46 8.22
CA VAL A 50 -11.60 -11.70 7.45
C VAL A 50 -11.70 -12.87 8.41
N ASP A 51 -12.76 -13.68 8.28
CA ASP A 51 -12.92 -14.93 9.02
C ASP A 51 -12.16 -16.06 8.29
N PRO A 52 -11.11 -16.67 8.89
CA PRO A 52 -10.37 -17.76 8.28
C PRO A 52 -11.23 -19.02 8.00
N LYS A 53 -12.40 -19.16 8.64
CA LYS A 53 -13.32 -20.30 8.50
C LYS A 53 -14.20 -20.23 7.26
N CYS A 54 -14.35 -19.06 6.63
CA CYS A 54 -15.26 -18.86 5.51
C CYS A 54 -14.76 -19.43 4.16
N GLY A 55 -13.59 -20.09 4.12
CA GLY A 55 -13.14 -20.92 2.99
C GLY A 55 -12.74 -20.16 1.71
N SER A 56 -13.24 -18.94 1.49
CA SER A 56 -12.85 -18.10 0.36
C SER A 56 -11.72 -17.13 0.77
N PHE A 57 -10.48 -17.54 0.53
CA PHE A 57 -9.31 -16.66 0.61
C PHE A 57 -9.30 -15.72 -0.60
N ARG A 58 -10.24 -14.78 -0.69
CA ARG A 58 -10.27 -13.77 -1.75
C ARG A 58 -10.34 -12.38 -1.14
N CYS A 59 -9.64 -11.44 -1.76
CA CYS A 59 -9.70 -10.05 -1.37
C CYS A 59 -11.12 -9.51 -1.61
N PRO A 60 -11.79 -8.93 -0.60
CA PRO A 60 -13.13 -8.37 -0.74
C PRO A 60 -13.17 -7.16 -1.69
N LYS A 61 -12.02 -6.50 -1.92
CA LYS A 61 -11.90 -5.32 -2.79
C LYS A 61 -11.69 -5.67 -4.26
N CYS A 62 -10.79 -6.62 -4.56
CA CYS A 62 -10.37 -6.92 -5.94
C CYS A 62 -10.58 -8.39 -6.35
N ASN A 63 -11.13 -9.22 -5.47
CA ASN A 63 -11.41 -10.64 -5.70
C ASN A 63 -10.16 -11.53 -5.99
N THR A 64 -8.95 -10.97 -5.91
CA THR A 64 -7.68 -11.69 -6.00
C THR A 64 -7.58 -12.75 -4.91
N VAL A 65 -7.05 -13.93 -5.26
CA VAL A 65 -6.79 -15.02 -4.30
C VAL A 65 -5.74 -14.58 -3.28
N ILE A 66 -6.06 -14.69 -2.01
CA ILE A 66 -5.16 -14.48 -0.89
C ILE A 66 -4.42 -15.79 -0.66
N THR A 67 -3.11 -15.81 -0.93
CA THR A 67 -2.31 -17.04 -0.90
C THR A 67 -1.90 -17.46 0.51
N SER A 68 -2.03 -16.59 1.51
CA SER A 68 -1.62 -16.86 2.89
C SER A 68 -2.53 -16.19 3.91
N ARG A 69 -2.86 -16.92 4.98
CA ARG A 69 -3.56 -16.37 6.17
C ARG A 69 -2.71 -15.39 6.99
N TYR A 70 -1.42 -15.30 6.69
CA TYR A 70 -0.49 -14.35 7.32
C TYR A 70 -0.30 -13.07 6.49
N ASP A 71 -0.88 -13.00 5.27
CA ASP A 71 -0.85 -11.77 4.52
C ASP A 71 -1.78 -10.76 5.24
N HIS A 72 -1.21 -9.71 5.83
CA HIS A 72 -1.97 -8.63 6.47
C HIS A 72 -2.57 -7.63 5.48
N TYR A 73 -2.31 -7.83 4.19
CA TYR A 73 -2.84 -7.02 3.09
C TYR A 73 -2.88 -7.81 1.78
N CYS A 74 -3.74 -7.41 0.85
CA CYS A 74 -3.79 -7.93 -0.50
C CYS A 74 -2.56 -7.47 -1.29
N ARG A 75 -1.86 -8.40 -1.92
CA ARG A 75 -0.67 -8.10 -2.75
C ARG A 75 -1.00 -7.31 -4.02
N ASP A 76 -2.21 -7.48 -4.56
CA ASP A 76 -2.64 -6.80 -5.79
C ASP A 76 -3.15 -5.38 -5.53
N CYS A 77 -4.05 -5.19 -4.54
CA CYS A 77 -4.75 -3.92 -4.36
C CYS A 77 -4.44 -3.21 -3.03
N GLY A 78 -3.57 -3.77 -2.21
CA GLY A 78 -3.15 -3.19 -0.93
C GLY A 78 -4.20 -3.22 0.18
N GLN A 79 -5.38 -3.82 -0.03
CA GLN A 79 -6.45 -3.93 0.96
C GLN A 79 -5.94 -4.61 2.24
N LYS A 80 -6.03 -3.94 3.38
CA LYS A 80 -5.64 -4.51 4.68
C LYS A 80 -6.62 -5.55 5.19
N PHE A 81 -6.08 -6.55 5.86
CA PHE A 81 -6.84 -7.63 6.49
C PHE A 81 -6.58 -7.67 8.00
N ASP A 82 -7.65 -7.82 8.76
CA ASP A 82 -7.61 -8.23 10.16
C ASP A 82 -8.14 -9.66 10.25
N TRP A 83 -7.21 -10.60 10.39
CA TRP A 83 -7.53 -12.00 10.64
C TRP A 83 -7.93 -12.14 12.09
N ARG A 84 -9.24 -12.08 12.35
CA ARG A 84 -9.73 -12.47 13.66
C ARG A 84 -9.51 -13.97 13.80
N GLU A 85 -8.40 -14.35 14.42
CA GLU A 85 -8.30 -15.65 15.05
C GLU A 85 -9.45 -15.71 16.05
N THR A 86 -10.51 -16.44 15.69
CA THR A 86 -11.55 -16.79 16.64
C THR A 86 -10.88 -17.55 17.78
N ARG A 87 -10.60 -16.85 18.88
CA ARG A 87 -10.31 -17.45 20.18
C ARG A 87 -11.50 -18.30 20.62
#